data_AF-A0A7S1JGW4-F1
#
_entry.id   AF-A0A7S1JGW4-F1
#
_cell.length_a   1.000
_cell.length_b   1.000
_cell.length_c   1.000
_cell.angle_alpha   90.00
_cell.angle_beta   90.00
_cell.angle_gamma   90.00
#
_symmetry.space_group_name_H-M   'P 1'
#
loop_
_entity.id
_entity.type
_entity.pdbx_description
1 polymer ?
#
loop_
_entity_poly.entity_id
_entity_poly.type
_entity_poly.pdbx_seq_one_letter_code
_entity_poly.pdbx_strand_id
1 'polypeptide(L)'
;LVGADCSDTTLAEARVQQWGILSDAAREQYWWRPGGTPFEPQTLSPVGGRDDAGNVLRPPDTFLLMLLWPKRVDYLRLTDNYRQVDTEEDGCWTPVRLNP
;
A
#
# COMPACT_ATOMS: atom_id res chain seq x y z
N LEU A 1 6.79 -6.20 -4.25
CA LEU A 1 6.84 -5.34 -3.04
C LEU A 1 8.06 -4.45 -3.16
N VAL A 2 7.94 -3.17 -2.81
CA VAL A 2 9.03 -2.20 -2.89
C VAL A 2 9.48 -1.86 -1.47
N GLY A 3 10.66 -2.35 -1.11
CA GLY A 3 11.31 -2.13 0.20
C GLY A 3 12.46 -1.11 0.13
N ALA A 4 13.22 -1.01 1.21
CA ALA A 4 14.40 -0.14 1.30
C ALA A 4 15.57 -0.60 0.38
N ASP A 5 15.59 -1.88 0.02
CA ASP A 5 16.58 -2.56 -0.82
C ASP A 5 16.25 -2.52 -2.32
N CYS A 6 15.20 -1.80 -2.72
CA CYS A 6 14.79 -1.72 -4.12
C CYS A 6 15.86 -1.04 -4.99
N SER A 7 16.35 -1.75 -6.00
CA SER A 7 17.35 -1.25 -6.97
C SER A 7 16.74 -0.39 -8.09
N ASP A 8 15.43 -0.48 -8.32
CA ASP A 8 14.73 0.34 -9.30
C ASP A 8 14.50 1.73 -8.70
N THR A 9 15.16 2.74 -9.28
CA THR A 9 15.10 4.12 -8.81
C THR A 9 13.69 4.70 -8.86
N THR A 10 12.90 4.34 -9.88
CA THR A 10 11.54 4.84 -10.07
C THR A 10 10.63 4.33 -8.96
N LEU A 11 10.76 3.05 -8.62
CA LEU A 11 9.98 2.42 -7.55
C LEU A 11 10.42 2.92 -6.17
N ALA A 12 11.72 3.11 -5.96
CA ALA A 12 12.25 3.70 -4.74
C ALA A 12 11.74 5.13 -4.52
N GLU A 13 11.69 5.95 -5.57
CA GLU A 13 11.11 7.30 -5.53
C GLU A 13 9.60 7.26 -5.23
N ALA A 14 8.85 6.36 -5.89
CA ALA A 14 7.43 6.18 -5.63
C ALA A 14 7.15 5.79 -4.16
N ARG A 15 8.02 4.96 -3.56
CA ARG A 15 7.95 4.61 -2.12
C ARG A 15 8.14 5.85 -1.23
N VAL A 16 9.11 6.71 -1.53
CA VAL A 16 9.35 7.95 -0.76
C VAL A 16 8.19 8.93 -0.93
N GLN A 17 7.65 9.08 -2.14
CA GLN A 17 6.50 9.93 -2.41
C GLN A 17 5.25 9.44 -1.64
N GLN A 18 4.95 8.14 -1.72
CA GLN A 18 3.82 7.56 -1.00
C GLN A 18 3.91 7.79 0.51
N TRP A 19 5.12 7.67 1.08
CA TRP A 19 5.36 7.95 2.49
C TRP A 19 5.04 9.41 2.87
N GLY A 20 5.41 10.36 2.00
CA GLY A 20 5.11 11.78 2.20
C GLY A 20 3.61 12.09 2.18
N ILE A 21 2.82 11.34 1.41
CA ILE A 21 1.36 11.53 1.26
C ILE A 21 0.57 10.99 2.47
N LEU A 22 1.15 10.07 3.25
CA LEU A 22 0.47 9.52 4.43
C LEU A 22 0.03 10.61 5.41
N SER A 23 -1.01 10.32 6.19
CA SER A 23 -1.36 11.16 7.34
C SER A 23 -0.32 10.99 8.45
N ASP A 24 -0.23 11.99 9.34
CA ASP A 24 0.63 11.95 10.53
C ASP A 24 0.37 10.67 11.36
N ALA A 25 -0.91 10.36 11.62
CA ALA A 25 -1.31 9.15 12.35
C ALA A 25 -0.93 7.84 11.62
N ALA A 26 -0.99 7.80 10.28
CA ALA A 26 -0.59 6.62 9.52
C ALA A 26 0.94 6.42 9.55
N ARG A 27 1.72 7.51 9.57
CA ARG A 27 3.17 7.41 9.75
C ARG A 27 3.54 6.87 11.11
N GLU A 28 2.94 7.39 12.18
CA GLU A 28 3.17 6.94 13.56
C GLU A 28 3.06 5.41 13.73
N GLN A 29 2.10 4.79 13.04
CA GLN A 29 1.87 3.35 13.10
C GLN A 29 3.08 2.50 12.71
N TYR A 30 4.00 3.03 11.88
CA TYR A 30 5.21 2.28 11.51
C TYR A 30 6.26 2.20 12.63
N TRP A 31 6.10 2.98 13.70
CA TRP A 31 6.86 2.86 14.95
C TRP A 31 6.07 2.12 16.04
N TRP A 32 4.88 1.61 15.71
CA TRP A 32 4.15 0.75 16.63
C TRP A 32 4.82 -0.59 16.76
N ARG A 33 4.51 -1.29 17.86
CA ARG A 33 4.95 -2.68 17.98
C ARG A 33 4.36 -3.51 16.85
N PRO A 34 5.11 -4.48 16.30
CA PRO A 34 4.62 -5.33 15.23
C PRO A 34 3.31 -6.01 15.60
N GLY A 35 2.40 -6.14 14.63
CA GLY A 35 1.21 -6.95 14.80
C GLY A 35 1.57 -8.41 15.12
N GLY A 36 0.80 -9.06 15.99
CA GLY A 36 1.02 -10.46 16.38
C GLY A 36 1.87 -10.66 17.63
N THR A 37 2.35 -9.60 18.28
CA THR A 37 2.99 -9.68 19.62
C THR A 37 1.98 -9.42 20.75
N PRO A 38 2.21 -9.92 21.97
CA PRO A 38 1.40 -9.56 23.14
C PRO A 38 1.29 -8.05 23.34
N PHE A 39 0.17 -7.61 23.92
CA PHE A 39 -0.05 -6.20 24.20
C PHE A 39 0.94 -5.68 25.24
N GLU A 40 1.63 -4.60 24.90
CA GLU A 40 2.45 -3.82 25.81
C GLU A 40 2.17 -2.32 25.58
N PRO A 41 2.13 -1.49 26.64
CA PRO A 41 1.94 -0.04 26.48
C PRO A 41 2.95 0.56 25.50
N GLN A 42 2.46 1.33 24.53
CA GLN A 42 3.27 2.03 23.53
C GLN A 42 4.00 3.20 24.20
N THR A 43 5.34 3.20 24.22
CA THR A 43 6.11 4.21 24.98
C THR A 43 6.73 5.30 24.13
N LEU A 44 7.08 5.05 22.86
CA LEU A 44 7.81 5.99 22.03
C LEU A 44 7.42 5.83 20.55
N SER A 45 6.63 6.78 20.02
CA SER A 45 6.43 6.97 18.57
C SER A 45 6.69 8.44 18.25
N PRO A 46 7.41 8.78 17.18
CA PRO A 46 7.58 10.17 16.76
C PRO A 46 6.21 10.74 16.38
N VAL A 47 5.80 11.84 16.99
CA VAL A 47 4.50 12.48 16.71
C VAL A 47 4.45 12.88 15.24
N GLY A 48 3.43 12.41 14.54
CA GLY A 48 3.21 12.53 13.10
C GLY A 48 4.28 11.89 12.20
N GLY A 49 5.19 11.09 12.76
CA GLY A 49 6.38 10.61 12.05
C GLY A 49 7.34 11.74 11.68
N ARG A 50 7.49 12.74 12.57
CA ARG A 50 8.33 13.93 12.34
C ARG A 50 9.51 14.00 13.31
N ASP A 51 10.55 14.73 12.90
CA ASP A 51 11.68 15.10 13.76
C ASP A 51 11.35 16.33 14.64
N ASP A 52 12.27 16.70 15.53
CA ASP A 52 12.14 17.86 16.42
C ASP A 52 12.04 19.20 15.66
N ALA A 53 12.45 19.24 14.39
CA ALA A 53 12.35 20.41 13.52
C ALA A 53 11.03 20.43 12.71
N GLY A 54 10.16 19.44 12.89
CA GLY A 54 8.87 19.31 12.22
C GLY A 54 8.95 18.70 10.81
N ASN A 55 10.12 18.23 10.37
CA ASN A 55 10.28 17.57 9.08
C ASN A 55 9.78 16.14 9.15
N VAL A 56 9.20 15.64 8.05
CA VAL A 56 8.79 14.24 7.94
C VAL A 56 10.04 13.35 7.92
N LEU A 57 10.08 12.36 8.82
CA LEU A 57 11.14 11.35 8.86
C LEU A 57 11.15 10.55 7.56
N ARG A 58 12.31 9.99 7.19
CA ARG A 58 12.40 9.09 6.05
C ARG A 58 11.55 7.82 6.30
N PRO A 59 11.01 7.19 5.24
CA PRO A 59 10.28 5.94 5.40
C PRO A 59 11.17 4.86 6.06
N PRO A 60 10.75 4.26 7.18
CA PRO A 60 11.52 3.21 7.86
C PRO A 60 11.61 1.96 6.98
N ASP A 61 12.58 1.07 7.21
CA ASP A 61 12.78 -0.12 6.37
C ASP A 61 11.58 -1.07 6.35
N THR A 62 10.77 -1.05 7.42
CA THR A 62 9.52 -1.80 7.55
C THR A 62 8.37 -1.23 6.71
N PHE A 63 8.49 0.00 6.20
CA PHE A 63 7.53 0.57 5.26
C PHE A 63 7.70 -0.04 3.88
N LEU A 64 6.67 -0.75 3.40
CA LEU A 64 6.65 -1.38 2.09
C LEU A 64 5.59 -0.71 1.21
N LEU A 65 5.99 -0.33 -0.01
CA LEU A 65 5.01 0.03 -1.05
C LEU A 65 4.60 -1.24 -1.80
N MET A 66 3.31 -1.57 -1.74
CA MET A 66 2.73 -2.72 -2.42
C MET A 66 1.97 -2.27 -3.67
N LEU A 67 2.45 -2.69 -4.84
CA LEU A 67 1.79 -2.47 -6.11
C LEU A 67 1.12 -3.77 -6.55
N LEU A 68 -0.17 -3.70 -6.87
CA LEU A 68 -0.92 -4.80 -7.46
C LEU A 68 -1.01 -4.57 -8.97
N TRP A 69 -0.48 -5.51 -9.75
CA TRP A 69 -0.75 -5.61 -11.19
C TRP A 69 -1.87 -6.63 -11.37
N PRO A 70 -3.14 -6.21 -11.49
CA PRO A 70 -4.23 -7.17 -11.65
C PRO A 70 -4.09 -7.90 -12.99
N LYS A 71 -4.20 -9.23 -12.96
CA LYS A 71 -4.30 -10.07 -14.16
C LYS A 71 -5.74 -10.51 -14.47
N ARG A 72 -6.63 -10.33 -13.49
CA ARG A 72 -8.04 -10.68 -13.58
C ARG A 72 -8.86 -9.75 -12.69
N VAL A 73 -9.96 -9.22 -13.21
CA VAL A 73 -10.92 -8.38 -12.50
C VAL A 73 -12.31 -8.99 -12.67
N ASP A 74 -13.04 -9.20 -11.57
CA ASP A 74 -14.41 -9.73 -11.57
C ASP A 74 -15.35 -8.63 -11.09
N TYR A 75 -16.05 -7.99 -12.03
CA TYR A 75 -16.98 -6.91 -11.76
C TYR A 75 -18.41 -7.45 -11.61
N LEU A 76 -19.01 -7.26 -10.44
CA LEU A 76 -20.39 -7.62 -10.14
C LEU A 76 -21.21 -6.37 -9.79
N ARG A 77 -22.32 -6.18 -10.49
CA ARG A 77 -23.31 -5.13 -10.26
C ARG A 77 -24.64 -5.76 -9.88
N LEU A 78 -25.05 -5.50 -8.64
CA LEU A 78 -26.21 -6.15 -8.02
C LEU A 78 -27.56 -5.59 -8.48
N THR A 79 -27.60 -4.39 -9.05
CA THR A 79 -28.86 -3.74 -9.47
C THR A 79 -29.57 -4.49 -10.60
N ASP A 80 -28.81 -5.16 -11.46
CA ASP A 80 -29.31 -5.86 -12.64
C ASP A 80 -28.64 -7.23 -12.83
N ASN A 81 -27.98 -7.75 -11.79
CA ASN A 81 -27.27 -9.02 -11.84
C ASN A 81 -26.27 -9.07 -13.01
N TYR A 82 -25.53 -7.98 -13.18
CA TYR A 82 -24.50 -7.89 -14.20
C TYR A 82 -23.16 -8.36 -13.65
N ARG A 83 -22.59 -9.44 -14.20
CA ARG A 83 -21.22 -9.87 -13.98
C ARG A 83 -20.35 -9.83 -15.25
N GLN A 84 -19.13 -9.30 -15.13
CA GLN A 84 -18.12 -9.33 -16.19
C GLN A 84 -16.77 -9.71 -15.58
N VAL A 85 -16.04 -10.60 -16.26
CA VAL A 85 -14.68 -10.96 -15.89
C VAL A 85 -13.73 -10.49 -16.98
N ASP A 86 -12.79 -9.64 -16.61
CA ASP A 86 -11.75 -9.14 -17.49
C ASP A 86 -10.44 -9.84 -17.13
N THR A 87 -9.76 -10.43 -18.12
CA THR A 87 -8.46 -11.10 -17.93
C THR A 87 -7.41 -10.45 -18.83
N GLU A 88 -6.22 -10.24 -18.29
CA GLU A 88 -5.09 -9.69 -19.03
C GLU A 88 -4.13 -10.79 -19.46
N GLU A 89 -3.90 -10.86 -20.77
CA GLU A 89 -2.93 -11.74 -21.40
C GLU A 89 -2.07 -10.90 -22.35
N ASP A 90 -0.75 -10.94 -22.16
CA ASP A 90 0.25 -10.23 -22.98
C ASP A 90 -0.03 -8.72 -23.21
N GLY A 91 -0.52 -8.04 -22.18
CA GLY A 91 -0.87 -6.61 -22.21
C GLY A 91 -2.23 -6.30 -22.84
N CYS A 92 -2.96 -7.33 -23.29
CA CYS A 92 -4.29 -7.20 -23.85
C CYS A 92 -5.36 -7.65 -22.85
N TRP A 93 -6.39 -6.84 -22.67
CA TRP A 93 -7.51 -7.16 -21.79
C TRP A 93 -8.67 -7.76 -22.59
N THR A 94 -9.14 -8.93 -22.17
CA THR A 94 -10.31 -9.60 -22.76
C THR A 94 -11.46 -9.63 -21.77
N PRO A 95 -12.58 -8.96 -22.06
CA PRO A 95 -13.78 -8.99 -21.22
C PRO A 95 -14.69 -10.16 -21.58
N VAL A 96 -15.21 -10.87 -20.57
CA VAL A 96 -16.17 -11.96 -20.72
C VAL A 96 -17.41 -11.72 -19.86
N ARG A 97 -18.57 -11.67 -20.52
CA ARG A 97 -19.88 -11.61 -19.86
C ARG A 97 -20.22 -12.98 -19.27
N LEU A 98 -20.49 -13.03 -17.97
CA LEU A 98 -20.88 -14.25 -17.26
C LEU A 98 -22.22 -14.07 -16.55
N ASN A 99 -22.84 -15.20 -16.21
CA ASN A 99 -23.93 -15.20 -15.24
C ASN A 99 -23.35 -14.86 -13.84
N PRO A 100 -24.09 -14.10 -13.01
CA PRO A 100 -23.73 -13.83 -11.61
C PRO A 100 -23.29 -15.09 -10.86
#